data_AF-A0A9E5YMY0-F1
#
_entry.id   AF-A0A9E5YMY0-F1
#
_cell.length_a   1.000
_cell.length_b   1.000
_cell.length_c   1.000
_cell.angle_alpha   90.00
_cell.angle_beta   90.00
_cell.angle_gamma   90.00
#
_symmetry.space_group_name_H-M   'P 1'
#
loop_
_entity.id
_entity.type
_entity.pdbx_description
1 polymer ?
#
loop_
_entity_poly.entity_id
_entity_poly.type
_entity_poly.pdbx_seq_one_letter_code
_entity_poly.pdbx_strand_id
1 'polypeptide(L)'
;MLPEAAPKDKKLLYFPYWRFKGMLFSCVENGIKHRFLDASHQAVDSRYFPVSVGLRSQALKLKFVAPETPGRFLKPTQPFEEVMQIFARRFSTSLTGRVFHQAHIGETLSMIYAPFYVKDKVYDAVLNQAISPALPDDFDAESLPGSTPDWKTRFIPAMCPACGWDLDGDREALVLNCSNCDSAWRPAKNKFKPLNFAHIPADGDDIIYLPFWRIKAEIAGVALQSYADLIKIANLPKAVQSNHSEIEFFFWALAFKVRPEVFMRLTRNITISQPQQKLVGKFPDARLFPVTLSIEEAIESLKINLAGFVKPQRDFLPQIEAVTITPKRFLLVYVPFQEKHHEYIHSEFHLTINKNHLKLAGNL
;
A
#
# COMPACT_ATOMS: atom_id res chain seq x y z
N MET A 1 -13.56 21.17 -17.97
CA MET A 1 -12.75 20.41 -18.95
C MET A 1 -11.29 20.62 -18.58
N LEU A 2 -10.45 19.58 -18.59
CA LEU A 2 -8.99 19.78 -18.57
C LEU A 2 -8.58 20.32 -19.94
N PRO A 3 -7.48 21.08 -20.07
CA PRO A 3 -7.17 21.79 -21.29
C PRO A 3 -6.75 20.77 -22.36
N GLU A 4 -7.71 20.34 -23.17
CA GLU A 4 -7.44 19.84 -24.51
C GLU A 4 -6.99 21.06 -25.32
N ALA A 5 -5.71 21.44 -25.16
CA ALA A 5 -5.09 22.44 -26.03
C ALA A 5 -4.84 21.86 -27.43
N ALA A 6 -4.98 20.53 -27.59
CA ALA A 6 -4.96 19.86 -28.87
C ALA A 6 -6.05 20.41 -29.81
N PRO A 7 -5.73 20.64 -31.09
CA PRO A 7 -6.73 21.02 -32.08
C PRO A 7 -7.82 19.95 -32.23
N LYS A 8 -9.09 20.38 -32.37
CA LYS A 8 -10.28 19.50 -32.39
C LYS A 8 -10.28 18.49 -33.53
N ASP A 9 -9.54 18.74 -34.60
CA ASP A 9 -9.42 17.89 -35.79
C ASP A 9 -8.38 16.76 -35.63
N LYS A 10 -7.60 16.75 -34.55
CA LYS A 10 -6.55 15.74 -34.35
C LYS A 10 -7.09 14.46 -33.76
N LYS A 11 -6.71 13.34 -34.39
CA LYS A 11 -6.90 12.00 -33.83
C LYS A 11 -5.98 11.83 -32.63
N LEU A 12 -6.56 11.64 -31.45
CA LEU A 12 -5.81 11.41 -30.22
C LEU A 12 -5.34 9.96 -30.12
N LEU A 13 -4.08 9.83 -29.76
CA LEU A 13 -3.40 8.60 -29.39
C LEU A 13 -3.09 8.63 -27.89
N TYR A 14 -3.61 7.68 -27.15
CA TYR A 14 -3.39 7.54 -25.72
C TYR A 14 -2.27 6.55 -25.45
N PHE A 15 -1.15 7.08 -24.95
CA PHE A 15 0.05 6.29 -24.67
C PHE A 15 0.06 5.83 -23.19
N PRO A 16 0.26 4.53 -22.92
CA PRO A 16 0.15 3.95 -21.59
C PRO A 16 1.43 4.12 -20.76
N TYR A 17 1.23 4.38 -19.47
CA TYR A 17 2.26 4.50 -18.45
C TYR A 17 1.85 3.70 -17.21
N TRP A 18 2.73 2.83 -16.75
CA TRP A 18 2.62 2.27 -15.40
C TRP A 18 2.98 3.35 -14.38
N ARG A 19 2.10 3.59 -13.40
CA ARG A 19 2.37 4.42 -12.23
C ARG A 19 2.42 3.55 -10.99
N PHE A 20 3.50 3.71 -10.23
CA PHE A 20 3.64 3.21 -8.88
C PHE A 20 3.57 4.38 -7.92
N LYS A 21 2.73 4.25 -6.89
CA LYS A 21 2.62 5.23 -5.81
C LYS A 21 2.55 4.49 -4.48
N GLY A 22 3.59 4.55 -3.64
CA GLY A 22 3.62 3.79 -2.39
C GLY A 22 4.88 3.99 -1.56
N MET A 23 4.97 3.27 -0.44
CA MET A 23 6.16 3.25 0.41
C MET A 23 7.10 2.13 -0.02
N LEU A 24 8.38 2.42 -0.05
CA LEU A 24 9.44 1.46 -0.30
C LEU A 24 10.36 1.40 0.91
N PHE A 25 10.58 0.19 1.42
CA PHE A 25 11.50 -0.11 2.51
C PHE A 25 12.66 -0.95 1.98
N SER A 26 13.85 -0.76 2.52
CA SER A 26 15.03 -1.55 2.17
C SER A 26 15.90 -1.82 3.39
N CYS A 27 16.19 -3.09 3.62
CA CYS A 27 17.21 -3.54 4.56
C CYS A 27 18.59 -3.42 3.90
N VAL A 28 19.45 -2.59 4.48
CA VAL A 28 20.86 -2.43 4.07
C VAL A 28 21.77 -2.60 5.29
N GLU A 29 23.09 -2.66 5.13
CA GLU A 29 24.04 -2.88 6.24
C GLU A 29 23.85 -1.91 7.42
N ASN A 30 23.52 -0.66 7.14
CA ASN A 30 23.37 0.41 8.13
C ASN A 30 21.90 0.63 8.58
N GLY A 31 21.07 -0.42 8.54
CA GLY A 31 19.69 -0.38 9.02
C GLY A 31 18.64 -0.43 7.92
N ILE A 32 17.42 -0.03 8.27
CA ILE A 32 16.29 0.00 7.34
C ILE A 32 16.17 1.43 6.78
N LYS A 33 16.21 1.55 5.46
CA LYS A 33 15.95 2.81 4.74
C LYS A 33 14.55 2.77 4.17
N HIS A 34 13.92 3.94 4.07
CA HIS A 34 12.56 4.06 3.57
C HIS A 34 12.38 5.31 2.72
N ARG A 35 11.47 5.25 1.76
CA ARG A 35 11.10 6.39 0.94
C ARG A 35 9.67 6.23 0.44
N PHE A 36 9.00 7.36 0.24
CA PHE A 36 7.78 7.42 -0.52
C PHE A 36 8.10 7.65 -2.01
N LEU A 37 7.54 6.83 -2.89
CA LEU A 37 7.76 6.89 -4.33
C LEU A 37 6.42 7.10 -5.04
N ASP A 38 6.35 8.13 -5.88
CA ASP A 38 5.30 8.33 -6.88
C ASP A 38 5.99 8.54 -8.23
N ALA A 39 6.02 7.48 -9.03
CA ALA A 39 6.76 7.45 -10.28
C ALA A 39 5.95 6.77 -11.37
N SER A 40 6.19 7.20 -12.61
CA SER A 40 5.65 6.54 -13.78
C SER A 40 6.74 6.12 -14.76
N HIS A 41 6.45 5.09 -15.53
CA HIS A 41 7.27 4.62 -16.64
C HIS A 41 6.39 4.26 -17.82
N GLN A 42 6.87 4.46 -19.04
CA GLN A 42 6.17 4.00 -20.23
C GLN A 42 5.85 2.50 -20.12
N ALA A 43 4.67 2.09 -20.58
CA ALA A 43 4.27 0.68 -20.63
C ALA A 43 4.43 0.08 -22.04
N VAL A 44 4.87 0.89 -22.99
CA VAL A 44 5.27 0.51 -24.35
C VAL A 44 6.64 1.13 -24.57
N ASP A 45 7.62 0.35 -25.00
CA ASP A 45 8.94 0.91 -25.28
C ASP A 45 8.90 1.77 -26.54
N SER A 46 9.29 3.03 -26.41
CA SER A 46 9.40 3.94 -27.52
C SER A 46 10.42 5.02 -27.26
N ARG A 47 11.16 5.41 -28.31
CA ARG A 47 12.07 6.57 -28.28
C ARG A 47 11.37 7.90 -28.58
N TYR A 48 10.11 7.86 -29.02
CA TYR A 48 9.37 9.06 -29.47
C TYR A 48 8.43 9.61 -28.40
N PHE A 49 8.09 8.81 -27.39
CA PHE A 49 7.27 9.23 -26.26
C PHE A 49 8.12 9.46 -25.01
N PRO A 50 7.67 10.31 -24.07
CA PRO A 50 8.41 10.54 -22.84
C PRO A 50 8.53 9.26 -22.03
N VAL A 51 9.67 9.05 -21.38
CA VAL A 51 9.91 7.90 -20.49
C VAL A 51 8.97 7.85 -19.28
N SER A 52 8.34 8.98 -18.93
CA SER A 52 7.47 9.17 -17.76
C SER A 52 6.55 10.38 -17.98
N VAL A 53 5.38 10.39 -17.34
CA VAL A 53 4.50 11.58 -17.30
C VAL A 53 4.93 12.61 -16.24
N GLY A 54 6.01 12.34 -15.51
CA GLY A 54 6.57 13.24 -14.50
C GLY A 54 5.55 13.57 -13.39
N LEU A 55 5.53 14.84 -12.96
CA LEU A 55 4.62 15.31 -11.90
C LEU A 55 3.16 15.49 -12.37
N ARG A 56 2.85 15.24 -13.64
CA ARG A 56 1.49 15.47 -14.18
C ARG A 56 0.46 14.54 -13.56
N SER A 57 0.85 13.34 -13.16
CA SER A 57 -0.02 12.41 -12.41
C SER A 57 -0.44 12.93 -11.03
N GLN A 58 0.25 13.97 -10.52
CA GLN A 58 -0.02 14.64 -9.25
C GLN A 58 -0.70 16.01 -9.47
N ALA A 59 -0.36 16.71 -10.55
CA ALA A 59 -0.85 18.06 -10.82
C ALA A 59 -2.17 18.09 -11.62
N LEU A 60 -2.47 17.06 -12.42
CA LEU A 60 -3.66 17.01 -13.28
C LEU A 60 -4.73 16.09 -12.70
N LYS A 61 -6.00 16.46 -12.94
CA LYS A 61 -7.15 15.61 -12.59
C LYS A 61 -7.21 14.42 -13.55
N LEU A 62 -7.11 13.20 -13.02
CA LEU A 62 -7.29 12.00 -13.84
C LEU A 62 -8.77 11.72 -14.08
N LYS A 63 -9.08 11.08 -15.21
CA LYS A 63 -10.42 10.60 -15.56
C LYS A 63 -10.35 9.10 -15.84
N PHE A 64 -11.40 8.37 -15.46
CA PHE A 64 -11.54 6.99 -15.88
C PHE A 64 -11.79 6.94 -17.38
N VAL A 65 -11.09 6.04 -18.05
CA VAL A 65 -11.34 5.69 -19.44
C VAL A 65 -12.65 4.91 -19.50
N ALA A 66 -13.56 5.30 -20.37
CA ALA A 66 -14.82 4.59 -20.62
C ALA A 66 -14.86 4.12 -22.08
N PRO A 67 -15.67 3.10 -22.44
CA PRO A 67 -15.80 2.64 -23.82
C PRO A 67 -16.11 3.75 -24.83
N GLU A 68 -16.79 4.80 -24.39
CA GLU A 68 -17.19 5.97 -25.18
C GLU A 68 -16.08 7.02 -25.30
N THR A 69 -14.92 6.82 -24.66
CA THR A 69 -13.81 7.78 -24.71
C THR A 69 -13.20 7.76 -26.10
N PRO A 70 -13.24 8.88 -26.85
CA PRO A 70 -12.74 8.92 -28.22
C PRO A 70 -11.20 8.81 -28.24
N GLY A 71 -10.66 8.21 -29.30
CA GLY A 71 -9.22 8.07 -29.51
C GLY A 71 -8.76 6.61 -29.48
N ARG A 72 -7.48 6.41 -29.83
CA ARG A 72 -6.85 5.09 -29.88
C ARG A 72 -5.98 4.88 -28.64
N PHE A 73 -6.22 3.81 -27.89
CA PHE A 73 -5.48 3.49 -26.67
C PHE A 73 -4.47 2.39 -26.96
N LEU A 74 -3.19 2.69 -26.80
CA LEU A 74 -2.16 1.67 -27.02
C LEU A 74 -2.20 0.62 -25.91
N LYS A 75 -1.98 -0.63 -26.31
CA LYS A 75 -1.90 -1.75 -25.38
C LYS A 75 -0.52 -1.76 -24.73
N PRO A 76 -0.43 -1.89 -23.40
CA PRO A 76 0.85 -2.07 -22.74
C PRO A 76 1.52 -3.34 -23.26
N THR A 77 2.79 -3.26 -23.61
CA THR A 77 3.61 -4.41 -24.03
C THR A 77 4.60 -4.84 -22.94
N GLN A 78 4.90 -3.96 -21.98
CA GLN A 78 5.74 -4.27 -20.83
C GLN A 78 4.89 -4.73 -19.64
N PRO A 79 5.17 -5.93 -19.09
CA PRO A 79 4.61 -6.36 -17.81
C PRO A 79 4.98 -5.38 -16.69
N PHE A 80 4.09 -5.28 -15.70
CA PHE A 80 4.33 -4.40 -14.57
C PHE A 80 5.53 -4.85 -13.73
N GLU A 81 5.75 -6.16 -13.59
CA GLU A 81 6.84 -6.76 -12.84
C GLU A 81 8.21 -6.27 -13.33
N GLU A 82 8.35 -6.11 -14.65
CA GLU A 82 9.57 -5.55 -15.26
C GLU A 82 9.75 -4.07 -14.92
N VAL A 83 8.68 -3.29 -14.97
CA VAL A 83 8.71 -1.87 -14.59
C VAL A 83 9.00 -1.69 -13.09
N MET A 84 8.53 -2.60 -12.24
CA MET A 84 8.89 -2.59 -10.82
C MET A 84 10.38 -2.77 -10.58
N GLN A 85 11.06 -3.61 -11.37
CA GLN A 85 12.51 -3.73 -11.29
C GLN A 85 13.22 -2.41 -11.65
N ILE A 86 12.66 -1.63 -12.59
CA ILE A 86 13.17 -0.29 -12.93
C ILE A 86 13.02 0.65 -11.73
N PHE A 87 11.85 0.66 -11.07
CA PHE A 87 11.62 1.50 -9.89
C PHE A 87 12.52 1.09 -8.71
N ALA A 88 12.63 -0.21 -8.43
CA ALA A 88 13.50 -0.76 -7.40
C ALA A 88 14.98 -0.40 -7.66
N ARG A 89 15.47 -0.54 -8.90
CA ARG A 89 16.84 -0.18 -9.28
C ARG A 89 17.11 1.31 -9.09
N ARG A 90 16.19 2.18 -9.52
CA ARG A 90 16.31 3.65 -9.34
C ARG A 90 16.33 4.05 -7.87
N PHE A 91 15.68 3.29 -7.01
CA PHE A 91 15.76 3.50 -5.57
C PHE A 91 17.11 3.06 -5.02
N SER A 92 17.54 1.84 -5.37
CA SER A 92 18.78 1.24 -4.90
C SER A 92 20.03 2.03 -5.31
N THR A 93 20.02 2.76 -6.43
CA THR A 93 21.14 3.63 -6.83
C THR A 93 21.38 4.78 -5.85
N SER A 94 20.38 5.20 -5.08
CA SER A 94 20.52 6.22 -4.03
C SER A 94 20.97 5.65 -2.68
N LEU A 95 21.03 4.33 -2.54
CA LEU A 95 21.41 3.67 -1.30
C LEU A 95 22.91 3.38 -1.28
N THR A 96 23.52 3.60 -0.12
CA THR A 96 24.90 3.20 0.15
C THR A 96 24.91 1.78 0.73
N GLY A 97 25.56 0.84 0.04
CA GLY A 97 25.72 -0.55 0.49
C GLY A 97 24.78 -1.54 -0.18
N ARG A 98 24.97 -2.83 0.11
CA ARG A 98 24.14 -3.92 -0.44
C ARG A 98 22.72 -3.86 0.14
N VAL A 99 21.74 -4.09 -0.72
CA VAL A 99 20.34 -4.27 -0.34
C VAL A 99 20.09 -5.76 -0.08
N PHE A 100 19.72 -6.10 1.15
CA PHE A 100 19.42 -7.47 1.57
C PHE A 100 17.95 -7.83 1.35
N HIS A 101 17.04 -6.87 1.49
CA HIS A 101 15.61 -7.12 1.26
C HIS A 101 14.88 -5.81 0.97
N GLN A 102 13.82 -5.88 0.17
CA GLN A 102 12.93 -4.76 -0.12
C GLN A 102 11.48 -5.18 0.05
N ALA A 103 10.66 -4.23 0.47
CA ALA A 103 9.21 -4.39 0.58
C ALA A 103 8.51 -3.12 0.11
N HIS A 104 7.42 -3.29 -0.61
CA HIS A 104 6.49 -2.25 -1.02
C HIS A 104 5.26 -2.34 -0.13
N ILE A 105 4.82 -1.20 0.39
CA ILE A 105 3.68 -1.14 1.30
C ILE A 105 2.86 0.11 0.99
N GLY A 106 1.54 0.00 0.97
CA GLY A 106 0.66 1.11 0.65
C GLY A 106 0.65 1.44 -0.83
N GLU A 107 1.15 0.54 -1.69
CA GLU A 107 1.23 0.85 -3.11
C GLU A 107 -0.12 0.87 -3.81
N THR A 108 -0.25 1.83 -4.71
CA THR A 108 -1.29 1.88 -5.71
C THR A 108 -0.63 1.74 -7.06
N LEU A 109 -0.91 0.61 -7.70
CA LEU A 109 -0.57 0.40 -9.10
C LEU A 109 -1.70 0.96 -9.97
N SER A 110 -1.34 1.78 -10.97
CA SER A 110 -2.30 2.29 -11.93
C SER A 110 -1.72 2.32 -13.34
N MET A 111 -2.58 2.12 -14.33
CA MET A 111 -2.28 2.44 -15.72
C MET A 111 -2.78 3.86 -16.01
N ILE A 112 -1.89 4.75 -16.45
CA ILE A 112 -2.22 6.11 -16.88
C ILE A 112 -2.07 6.20 -18.39
N TYR A 113 -3.06 6.80 -19.04
CA TYR A 113 -3.03 7.10 -20.45
C TYR A 113 -2.82 8.60 -20.65
N ALA A 114 -1.69 8.99 -21.24
CA ALA A 114 -1.41 10.37 -21.60
C ALA A 114 -1.80 10.61 -23.08
N PRO A 115 -2.50 11.70 -23.39
CA PRO A 115 -2.95 11.97 -24.75
C PRO A 115 -1.85 12.64 -25.59
N PHE A 116 -1.68 12.15 -26.81
CA PHE A 116 -0.77 12.68 -27.83
C PHE A 116 -1.48 12.73 -29.18
N TYR A 117 -0.90 13.42 -30.15
CA TYR A 117 -1.28 13.29 -31.55
C TYR A 117 -0.02 13.31 -32.43
N VAL A 118 -0.13 12.77 -33.64
CA VAL A 118 1.00 12.61 -34.57
C VAL A 118 0.76 13.46 -35.82
N LYS A 119 1.81 14.15 -36.26
CA LYS A 119 1.89 14.84 -37.56
C LYS A 119 3.27 14.56 -38.16
N ASP A 120 4.15 15.57 -38.20
CA ASP A 120 5.58 15.46 -38.51
C ASP A 120 6.42 15.03 -37.31
N LYS A 121 5.85 15.21 -36.11
CA LYS A 121 6.40 14.89 -34.80
C LYS A 121 5.29 14.30 -33.93
N VAL A 122 5.66 13.75 -32.79
CA VAL A 122 4.73 13.49 -31.70
C VAL A 122 4.51 14.81 -30.96
N TYR A 123 3.24 15.14 -30.76
CA TYR A 123 2.82 16.31 -30.00
C TYR A 123 2.07 15.88 -28.74
N ASP A 124 2.41 16.53 -27.64
CA ASP A 124 1.68 16.48 -26.39
C ASP A 124 0.31 17.15 -26.53
N ALA A 125 -0.78 16.41 -26.35
CA ALA A 125 -2.12 16.95 -26.54
C ALA A 125 -2.61 17.82 -25.37
N VAL A 126 -1.92 17.77 -24.21
CA VAL A 126 -2.22 18.62 -23.05
C VAL A 126 -1.59 20.00 -23.23
N LEU A 127 -0.34 20.04 -23.71
CA LEU A 127 0.40 21.30 -23.90
C LEU A 127 0.35 21.84 -25.33
N ASN A 128 -0.10 21.04 -26.30
CA ASN A 128 -0.04 21.33 -27.73
C ASN A 128 1.40 21.66 -28.20
N GLN A 129 2.37 20.84 -27.79
CA GLN A 129 3.80 21.05 -28.05
C GLN A 129 4.44 19.80 -28.62
N ALA A 130 5.35 19.98 -29.59
CA ALA A 130 6.15 18.88 -30.13
C ALA A 130 7.12 18.35 -29.05
N ILE A 131 7.14 17.03 -28.85
CA ILE A 131 7.96 16.36 -27.83
C ILE A 131 8.97 15.37 -28.42
N SER A 132 8.89 15.08 -29.71
CA SER A 132 9.84 14.24 -30.42
C SER A 132 10.64 15.04 -31.47
N PRO A 133 11.80 14.52 -31.89
CA PRO A 133 12.38 14.87 -33.18
C PRO A 133 11.42 14.58 -34.34
N ALA A 134 11.78 15.01 -35.55
CA ALA A 134 11.07 14.64 -36.76
C ALA A 134 10.95 13.11 -36.85
N LEU A 135 9.75 12.64 -37.17
CA LEU A 135 9.48 11.22 -37.34
C LEU A 135 10.03 10.74 -38.68
N PRO A 136 10.53 9.49 -38.74
CA PRO A 136 10.84 8.83 -40.01
C PRO A 136 9.63 8.79 -40.94
N ASP A 137 9.87 8.78 -42.26
CA ASP A 137 8.80 8.72 -43.27
C ASP A 137 7.96 7.43 -43.19
N ASP A 138 8.52 6.35 -42.63
CA ASP A 138 7.87 5.06 -42.42
C ASP A 138 7.19 4.94 -41.04
N PHE A 139 7.19 5.99 -40.22
CA PHE A 139 6.50 5.96 -38.93
C PHE A 139 4.98 6.00 -39.10
N ASP A 140 4.33 4.89 -38.77
CA ASP A 140 2.87 4.80 -38.71
C ASP A 140 2.38 4.58 -37.27
N ALA A 141 1.72 5.60 -36.72
CA ALA A 141 1.09 5.52 -35.39
C ALA A 141 -0.06 4.50 -35.35
N GLU A 142 -0.72 4.25 -36.48
CA GLU A 142 -1.83 3.29 -36.58
C GLU A 142 -1.34 1.84 -36.64
N SER A 143 -0.04 1.60 -36.87
CA SER A 143 0.59 0.28 -36.79
C SER A 143 0.81 -0.18 -35.34
N LEU A 144 0.91 0.77 -34.38
CA LEU A 144 1.12 0.46 -32.98
C LEU A 144 -0.10 -0.29 -32.40
N PRO A 145 0.10 -1.38 -31.62
CA PRO A 145 -0.98 -2.18 -31.10
C PRO A 145 -1.85 -1.33 -30.16
N GLY A 146 -3.08 -1.06 -30.59
CA GLY A 146 -4.02 -0.25 -29.83
C GLY A 146 -5.45 -0.54 -30.25
N SER A 147 -6.38 -0.17 -29.40
CA SER A 147 -7.81 -0.33 -29.67
C SER A 147 -8.60 0.79 -29.02
N THR A 148 -9.90 0.83 -29.30
CA THR A 148 -10.82 1.51 -28.40
C THR A 148 -10.81 0.78 -27.03
N PRO A 149 -11.06 1.50 -25.94
CA PRO A 149 -11.11 0.89 -24.62
C PRO A 149 -12.34 -0.02 -24.52
N ASP A 150 -12.15 -1.28 -24.09
CA ASP A 150 -13.23 -2.27 -23.89
C ASP A 150 -13.42 -2.63 -22.41
N TRP A 151 -12.96 -1.76 -21.51
CA TRP A 151 -13.13 -1.97 -20.07
C TRP A 151 -14.27 -1.12 -19.54
N LYS A 152 -14.94 -1.63 -18.50
CA LYS A 152 -16.05 -0.97 -17.83
C LYS A 152 -15.93 -1.10 -16.33
N THR A 153 -16.17 -0.01 -15.61
CA THR A 153 -16.29 0.00 -14.16
C THR A 153 -17.49 -0.84 -13.75
N ARG A 154 -17.28 -1.78 -12.83
CA ARG A 154 -18.35 -2.58 -12.23
C ARG A 154 -18.61 -2.08 -10.83
N PHE A 155 -19.88 -1.84 -10.51
CA PHE A 155 -20.31 -1.46 -9.18
C PHE A 155 -20.85 -2.69 -8.47
N ILE A 156 -20.42 -2.90 -7.23
CA ILE A 156 -20.96 -3.92 -6.35
C ILE A 156 -21.79 -3.16 -5.30
N PRO A 157 -23.08 -3.49 -5.11
CA PRO A 157 -23.88 -2.88 -4.06
C PRO A 157 -23.22 -3.10 -2.70
N ALA A 158 -23.07 -2.04 -1.90
CA ALA A 158 -22.55 -2.13 -0.55
C ALA A 158 -23.62 -2.69 0.42
N MET A 159 -24.14 -3.88 0.12
CA MET A 159 -25.11 -4.60 0.95
C MET A 159 -24.45 -5.82 1.60
N CYS A 160 -24.74 -6.02 2.88
CA CYS A 160 -24.19 -7.09 3.69
C CYS A 160 -24.70 -8.44 3.19
N PRO A 161 -23.83 -9.37 2.74
CA PRO A 161 -24.26 -10.68 2.26
C PRO A 161 -24.93 -11.55 3.33
N ALA A 162 -24.76 -11.24 4.63
CA ALA A 162 -25.34 -12.03 5.72
C ALA A 162 -26.74 -11.58 6.14
N CYS A 163 -27.02 -10.27 6.17
CA CYS A 163 -28.30 -9.75 6.70
C CYS A 163 -29.01 -8.74 5.79
N GLY A 164 -28.42 -8.38 4.64
CA GLY A 164 -29.03 -7.44 3.68
C GLY A 164 -28.93 -5.96 4.07
N TRP A 165 -28.40 -5.62 5.24
CA TRP A 165 -28.19 -4.23 5.66
C TRP A 165 -27.08 -3.54 4.87
N ASP A 166 -27.08 -2.21 4.84
CA ASP A 166 -26.00 -1.45 4.20
C ASP A 166 -24.66 -1.67 4.90
N LEU A 167 -23.61 -1.79 4.11
CA LEU A 167 -22.22 -1.85 4.55
C LEU A 167 -21.64 -0.43 4.61
N ASP A 168 -21.02 -0.11 5.73
CA ASP A 168 -20.37 1.18 5.98
C ASP A 168 -18.87 1.13 5.64
N GLY A 169 -18.35 2.23 5.09
CA GLY A 169 -16.95 2.36 4.73
C GLY A 169 -16.65 3.68 3.99
N ASP A 170 -15.51 4.28 4.30
CA ASP A 170 -15.01 5.48 3.62
C ASP A 170 -14.52 5.14 2.19
N ARG A 171 -14.25 6.16 1.38
CA ARG A 171 -13.83 6.06 -0.03
C ARG A 171 -12.59 5.18 -0.25
N GLU A 172 -11.68 5.14 0.70
CA GLU A 172 -10.43 4.36 0.63
C GLU A 172 -10.49 3.06 1.45
N ALA A 173 -11.67 2.72 1.99
CA ALA A 173 -11.83 1.55 2.82
C ALA A 173 -11.71 0.25 2.02
N LEU A 174 -10.79 -0.62 2.44
CA LEU A 174 -10.60 -1.98 1.93
C LEU A 174 -11.43 -3.01 2.70
N VAL A 175 -12.07 -2.59 3.79
CA VAL A 175 -12.98 -3.40 4.60
C VAL A 175 -14.22 -2.56 4.86
N LEU A 176 -15.38 -3.16 4.61
CA LEU A 176 -16.68 -2.58 4.89
C LEU A 176 -17.31 -3.27 6.10
N ASN A 177 -17.99 -2.50 6.94
CA ASN A 177 -18.52 -2.95 8.22
C ASN A 177 -20.05 -3.00 8.18
N CYS A 178 -20.65 -4.04 8.75
CA CYS A 178 -22.09 -4.12 8.97
C CYS A 178 -22.39 -3.88 10.45
N SER A 179 -22.97 -2.74 10.79
CA SER A 179 -23.38 -2.41 12.16
C SER A 179 -24.58 -3.22 12.65
N ASN A 180 -25.42 -3.73 11.73
CA ASN A 180 -26.61 -4.49 12.11
C ASN A 180 -26.31 -5.91 12.63
N CYS A 181 -25.30 -6.58 12.07
CA CYS A 181 -24.98 -7.97 12.42
C CYS A 181 -23.52 -8.19 12.84
N ASP A 182 -22.80 -7.11 13.17
CA ASP A 182 -21.40 -7.15 13.61
C ASP A 182 -20.50 -7.99 12.69
N SER A 183 -20.51 -7.70 11.38
CA SER A 183 -19.68 -8.42 10.40
C SER A 183 -18.81 -7.48 9.57
N ALA A 184 -17.60 -7.94 9.24
CA ALA A 184 -16.66 -7.22 8.39
C ALA A 184 -16.47 -7.95 7.06
N TRP A 185 -16.37 -7.18 5.98
CA TRP A 185 -16.36 -7.70 4.61
C TRP A 185 -15.27 -7.05 3.78
N ARG A 186 -14.44 -7.86 3.14
CA ARG A 186 -13.45 -7.37 2.18
C ARG A 186 -13.92 -7.61 0.74
N PRO A 187 -13.75 -6.64 -0.18
CA PRO A 187 -14.02 -6.85 -1.60
C PRO A 187 -13.16 -7.98 -2.18
N ALA A 188 -13.75 -8.81 -3.03
CA ALA A 188 -13.06 -9.91 -3.71
C ALA A 188 -13.66 -10.14 -5.11
N LYS A 189 -12.98 -9.66 -6.14
CA LYS A 189 -13.43 -9.70 -7.55
C LYS A 189 -14.85 -9.11 -7.70
N ASN A 190 -15.88 -9.96 -7.73
CA ASN A 190 -17.28 -9.59 -7.93
C ASN A 190 -18.16 -9.83 -6.69
N LYS A 191 -17.57 -10.10 -5.53
CA LYS A 191 -18.32 -10.38 -4.29
C LYS A 191 -17.57 -9.88 -3.06
N PHE A 192 -18.22 -9.93 -1.91
CA PHE A 192 -17.55 -9.74 -0.63
C PHE A 192 -17.11 -11.08 -0.03
N LYS A 193 -15.99 -11.08 0.67
CA LYS A 193 -15.53 -12.19 1.50
C LYS A 193 -15.63 -11.79 2.98
N PRO A 194 -16.12 -12.67 3.85
CA PRO A 194 -16.16 -12.39 5.28
C PRO A 194 -14.73 -12.24 5.81
N LEU A 195 -14.58 -11.37 6.80
CA LEU A 195 -13.34 -11.08 7.48
C LEU A 195 -13.55 -11.20 8.99
N ASN A 196 -12.73 -12.03 9.64
CA ASN A 196 -12.73 -12.09 11.09
C ASN A 196 -12.10 -10.81 11.63
N PHE A 197 -12.77 -10.22 12.62
CA PHE A 197 -12.30 -9.04 13.31
C PHE A 197 -12.58 -9.13 14.81
N ALA A 198 -11.93 -8.26 15.57
CA ALA A 198 -12.22 -8.01 16.96
C ALA A 198 -11.75 -6.61 17.36
N HIS A 199 -12.03 -6.19 18.59
CA HIS A 199 -11.42 -5.01 19.19
C HIS A 199 -10.83 -5.32 20.57
N ILE A 200 -9.90 -4.47 21.01
CA ILE A 200 -9.42 -4.42 22.39
C ILE A 200 -10.36 -3.48 23.17
N PRO A 201 -11.04 -3.94 24.24
CA PRO A 201 -11.95 -3.09 24.99
C PRO A 201 -11.18 -1.95 25.67
N ALA A 202 -11.80 -0.78 25.77
CA ALA A 202 -11.28 0.35 26.52
C ALA A 202 -12.43 1.11 27.17
N ASP A 203 -12.14 1.70 28.33
CA ASP A 203 -13.04 2.56 29.08
C ASP A 203 -12.63 4.03 28.89
N GLY A 204 -13.62 4.92 28.83
CA GLY A 204 -13.42 6.36 28.80
C GLY A 204 -14.03 7.06 27.59
N ASP A 205 -14.06 8.38 27.64
CA ASP A 205 -14.54 9.24 26.56
C ASP A 205 -13.42 9.55 25.55
N ASP A 206 -13.80 10.05 24.37
CA ASP A 206 -12.88 10.46 23.30
C ASP A 206 -11.94 9.35 22.80
N ILE A 207 -12.50 8.16 22.54
CA ILE A 207 -11.76 7.02 21.99
C ILE A 207 -11.97 6.91 20.48
N ILE A 208 -10.88 6.71 19.75
CA ILE A 208 -10.89 6.26 18.35
C ILE A 208 -10.20 4.90 18.25
N TYR A 209 -10.76 4.02 17.44
CA TYR A 209 -10.20 2.71 17.19
C TYR A 209 -9.46 2.68 15.86
N LEU A 210 -8.15 2.40 15.91
CA LEU A 210 -7.33 2.24 14.70
C LEU A 210 -7.11 0.75 14.39
N PRO A 211 -7.18 0.35 13.10
CA PRO A 211 -7.14 -1.05 12.72
C PRO A 211 -5.70 -1.57 12.56
N PHE A 212 -5.44 -2.77 13.07
CA PHE A 212 -4.17 -3.48 12.95
C PHE A 212 -4.40 -4.92 12.50
N TRP A 213 -3.48 -5.45 11.69
CA TRP A 213 -3.44 -6.86 11.35
C TRP A 213 -2.63 -7.61 12.39
N ARG A 214 -3.27 -8.54 13.12
CA ARG A 214 -2.58 -9.49 14.00
C ARG A 214 -2.36 -10.80 13.24
N ILE A 215 -1.12 -11.18 13.00
CA ILE A 215 -0.72 -12.25 12.10
C ILE A 215 0.10 -13.30 12.85
N LYS A 216 -0.37 -14.56 12.83
CA LYS A 216 0.46 -15.70 13.21
C LYS A 216 1.22 -16.15 11.97
N ALA A 217 2.53 -16.30 12.10
CA ALA A 217 3.38 -16.79 11.03
C ALA A 217 4.35 -17.84 11.54
N GLU A 218 4.78 -18.71 10.64
CA GLU A 218 5.94 -19.57 10.81
C GLU A 218 7.17 -18.86 10.26
N ILE A 219 8.28 -18.91 11.00
CA ILE A 219 9.50 -18.17 10.67
C ILE A 219 10.63 -19.19 10.55
N ALA A 220 11.11 -19.39 9.33
CA ALA A 220 12.31 -20.18 9.06
C ALA A 220 13.54 -19.27 9.07
N GLY A 221 14.61 -19.71 9.74
CA GLY A 221 15.86 -18.96 9.88
C GLY A 221 15.99 -18.14 11.17
N VAL A 222 14.91 -18.00 11.95
CA VAL A 222 14.92 -17.35 13.28
C VAL A 222 14.04 -18.13 14.24
N ALA A 223 14.57 -18.47 15.42
CA ALA A 223 13.78 -19.07 16.49
C ALA A 223 12.89 -17.99 17.15
N LEU A 224 11.66 -17.87 16.65
CA LEU A 224 10.65 -16.92 17.17
C LEU A 224 9.26 -17.56 17.12
N GLN A 225 8.84 -18.17 18.22
CA GLN A 225 7.52 -18.79 18.34
C GLN A 225 6.73 -18.25 19.53
N SER A 226 7.42 -17.78 20.56
CA SER A 226 6.86 -17.35 21.83
C SER A 226 7.27 -15.93 22.23
N TYR A 227 6.62 -15.40 23.27
CA TYR A 227 7.04 -14.14 23.89
C TYR A 227 8.43 -14.25 24.52
N ALA A 228 8.79 -15.41 25.08
CA ALA A 228 10.14 -15.68 25.58
C ALA A 228 11.21 -15.53 24.49
N ASP A 229 10.93 -16.00 23.27
CA ASP A 229 11.84 -15.85 22.14
C ASP A 229 11.96 -14.38 21.73
N LEU A 230 10.85 -13.64 21.69
CA LEU A 230 10.85 -12.21 21.39
C LEU A 230 11.73 -11.43 22.37
N ILE A 231 11.62 -11.69 23.67
CA ILE A 231 12.45 -11.04 24.71
C ILE A 231 13.94 -11.22 24.38
N LYS A 232 14.35 -12.44 24.00
CA LYS A 232 15.74 -12.76 23.67
C LYS A 232 16.20 -12.07 22.39
N ILE A 233 15.49 -12.25 21.28
CA ILE A 233 15.94 -11.75 19.96
C ILE A 233 15.85 -10.23 19.84
N ALA A 234 14.92 -9.59 20.54
CA ALA A 234 14.79 -8.13 20.53
C ALA A 234 15.62 -7.46 21.64
N ASN A 235 16.32 -8.26 22.46
CA ASN A 235 17.09 -7.83 23.63
C ASN A 235 16.27 -6.88 24.53
N LEU A 236 15.05 -7.30 24.90
CA LEU A 236 14.18 -6.48 25.73
C LEU A 236 14.73 -6.41 27.16
N PRO A 237 14.58 -5.28 27.88
CA PRO A 237 15.02 -5.14 29.27
C PRO A 237 14.06 -5.86 30.22
N LYS A 238 13.87 -7.18 30.02
CA LYS A 238 12.99 -8.05 30.80
C LYS A 238 13.65 -9.42 30.99
N ALA A 239 13.56 -9.97 32.19
CA ALA A 239 13.94 -11.37 32.43
C ALA A 239 12.86 -12.31 31.87
N VAL A 240 13.28 -13.42 31.25
CA VAL A 240 12.36 -14.45 30.76
C VAL A 240 11.80 -15.22 31.95
N GLN A 241 10.47 -15.28 32.05
CA GLN A 241 9.73 -16.07 33.03
C GLN A 241 9.21 -17.36 32.37
N SER A 242 8.90 -18.38 33.17
CA SER A 242 8.46 -19.70 32.67
C SER A 242 7.18 -19.63 31.83
N ASN A 243 6.22 -18.80 32.24
CA ASN A 243 4.96 -18.57 31.51
C ASN A 243 5.15 -17.88 30.15
N HIS A 244 6.26 -17.18 29.90
CA HIS A 244 6.48 -16.48 28.63
C HIS A 244 6.64 -17.43 27.43
N SER A 245 7.03 -18.68 27.67
CA SER A 245 7.16 -19.70 26.62
C SER A 245 5.80 -20.19 26.11
N GLU A 246 4.74 -20.05 26.91
CA GLU A 246 3.37 -20.46 26.56
C GLU A 246 2.63 -19.40 25.74
N ILE A 247 3.11 -18.15 25.78
CA ILE A 247 2.51 -17.03 25.09
C ILE A 247 2.96 -17.04 23.64
N GLU A 248 2.04 -17.34 22.73
CA GLU A 248 2.31 -17.34 21.28
C GLU A 248 2.76 -15.95 20.79
N PHE A 249 3.80 -15.93 19.97
CA PHE A 249 4.19 -14.73 19.24
C PHE A 249 3.23 -14.46 18.06
N PHE A 250 2.87 -13.20 17.89
CA PHE A 250 2.17 -12.67 16.71
C PHE A 250 2.93 -11.47 16.14
N PHE A 251 3.00 -11.38 14.81
CA PHE A 251 3.29 -10.11 14.19
C PHE A 251 2.07 -9.20 14.26
N TRP A 252 2.33 -7.91 14.41
CA TRP A 252 1.35 -6.86 14.27
C TRP A 252 1.80 -5.89 13.18
N ALA A 253 0.88 -5.50 12.31
CA ALA A 253 1.10 -4.53 11.25
C ALA A 253 -0.08 -3.56 11.17
N LEU A 254 0.17 -2.35 10.66
CA LEU A 254 -0.90 -1.38 10.48
C LEU A 254 -1.85 -1.83 9.36
N ALA A 255 -3.15 -1.62 9.57
CA ALA A 255 -4.16 -1.79 8.53
C ALA A 255 -4.58 -0.44 7.92
N PHE A 256 -3.78 0.61 8.10
CA PHE A 256 -4.03 1.96 7.60
C PHE A 256 -2.73 2.64 7.17
N LYS A 257 -2.84 3.53 6.19
CA LYS A 257 -1.70 4.25 5.60
C LYS A 257 -1.20 5.32 6.57
N VAL A 258 0.13 5.42 6.68
CA VAL A 258 0.87 6.49 7.36
C VAL A 258 2.20 6.68 6.66
N ARG A 259 2.95 7.75 6.99
CA ARG A 259 4.29 7.95 6.44
C ARG A 259 5.24 6.81 6.83
N PRO A 260 6.26 6.48 5.99
CA PRO A 260 7.11 5.30 6.20
C PRO A 260 7.79 5.21 7.58
N GLU A 261 8.31 6.32 8.09
CA GLU A 261 8.94 6.38 9.41
C GLU A 261 7.96 6.03 10.54
N VAL A 262 6.74 6.58 10.46
CA VAL A 262 5.68 6.33 11.42
C VAL A 262 5.20 4.88 11.32
N PHE A 263 5.09 4.34 10.10
CA PHE A 263 4.75 2.94 9.87
C PHE A 263 5.73 2.02 10.59
N MET A 264 7.04 2.22 10.40
CA MET A 264 8.09 1.41 11.04
C MET A 264 8.04 1.48 12.56
N ARG A 265 7.92 2.69 13.11
CA ARG A 265 7.85 2.89 14.56
C ARG A 265 6.65 2.17 15.17
N LEU A 266 5.46 2.37 14.60
CA LEU A 266 4.23 1.83 15.16
C LEU A 266 4.19 0.30 15.04
N THR A 267 4.43 -0.24 13.84
CA THR A 267 4.48 -1.68 13.55
C THR A 267 5.49 -2.41 14.45
N ARG A 268 6.66 -1.79 14.70
CA ARG A 268 7.65 -2.31 15.64
C ARG A 268 7.13 -2.30 17.09
N ASN A 269 6.63 -1.15 17.56
CA ASN A 269 6.22 -0.99 18.95
C ASN A 269 5.07 -1.94 19.33
N ILE A 270 4.03 -2.02 18.51
CA ILE A 270 2.90 -2.91 18.79
C ILE A 270 3.31 -4.39 18.75
N THR A 271 4.20 -4.79 17.83
CA THR A 271 4.76 -6.15 17.82
C THR A 271 5.62 -6.41 19.06
N ILE A 272 6.40 -5.46 19.55
CA ILE A 272 7.20 -5.66 20.78
C ILE A 272 6.29 -5.76 22.02
N SER A 273 5.21 -4.98 22.06
CA SER A 273 4.27 -4.98 23.18
C SER A 273 3.50 -6.29 23.32
N GLN A 274 3.28 -7.04 22.23
CA GLN A 274 2.47 -8.27 22.19
C GLN A 274 1.16 -8.14 22.98
N PRO A 275 0.20 -7.29 22.54
CA PRO A 275 -1.09 -7.13 23.24
C PRO A 275 -1.76 -8.46 23.61
N GLN A 276 -2.04 -8.66 24.90
CA GLN A 276 -2.62 -9.90 25.47
C GLN A 276 -4.04 -9.71 26.01
N GLN A 277 -4.60 -8.50 25.85
CA GLN A 277 -5.95 -8.18 26.25
C GLN A 277 -6.97 -9.12 25.60
N LYS A 278 -8.04 -9.42 26.34
CA LYS A 278 -9.17 -10.19 25.81
C LYS A 278 -9.81 -9.43 24.66
N LEU A 279 -9.93 -10.09 23.52
CA LEU A 279 -10.54 -9.52 22.32
C LEU A 279 -12.05 -9.74 22.32
N VAL A 280 -12.79 -8.74 21.84
CA VAL A 280 -14.25 -8.77 21.70
C VAL A 280 -14.63 -8.81 20.23
N GLY A 281 -15.40 -9.83 19.82
CA GLY A 281 -15.81 -10.08 18.44
C GLY A 281 -17.05 -9.29 18.00
N LYS A 282 -17.10 -8.00 18.31
CA LYS A 282 -18.13 -7.03 17.90
C LYS A 282 -17.48 -5.69 17.60
N PHE A 283 -18.18 -4.79 16.92
CA PHE A 283 -17.66 -3.42 16.82
C PHE A 283 -17.83 -2.68 18.16
N PRO A 284 -16.86 -1.84 18.56
CA PRO A 284 -17.04 -0.93 19.68
C PRO A 284 -18.05 0.16 19.31
N ASP A 285 -18.75 0.70 20.30
CA ASP A 285 -19.61 1.88 20.14
C ASP A 285 -18.75 3.16 20.16
N ALA A 286 -17.88 3.29 19.15
CA ALA A 286 -16.91 4.37 19.02
C ALA A 286 -16.47 4.55 17.57
N ARG A 287 -15.77 5.66 17.28
CA ARG A 287 -15.29 5.94 15.92
C ARG A 287 -14.23 4.93 15.50
N LEU A 288 -14.40 4.37 14.31
CA LEU A 288 -13.44 3.48 13.67
C LEU A 288 -12.66 4.24 12.61
N PHE A 289 -11.34 4.08 12.61
CA PHE A 289 -10.52 4.50 11.48
C PHE A 289 -10.61 3.43 10.36
N PRO A 290 -10.74 3.83 9.08
CA PRO A 290 -10.91 2.87 8.00
C PRO A 290 -9.68 2.00 7.79
N VAL A 291 -9.90 0.78 7.29
CA VAL A 291 -8.83 -0.09 6.81
C VAL A 291 -8.40 0.39 5.43
N THR A 292 -7.18 0.91 5.30
CA THR A 292 -6.63 1.42 4.02
C THR A 292 -5.33 0.72 3.62
N LEU A 293 -4.89 -0.28 4.38
CA LEU A 293 -3.83 -1.24 4.01
C LEU A 293 -4.38 -2.66 4.12
N SER A 294 -4.16 -3.43 3.07
CA SER A 294 -4.62 -4.81 2.92
C SER A 294 -3.81 -5.78 3.78
N ILE A 295 -4.32 -7.01 3.93
CA ILE A 295 -3.59 -8.08 4.61
C ILE A 295 -2.36 -8.51 3.79
N GLU A 296 -2.44 -8.43 2.47
CA GLU A 296 -1.34 -8.74 1.57
C GLU A 296 -0.14 -7.79 1.80
N GLU A 297 -0.40 -6.48 1.93
CA GLU A 297 0.62 -5.47 2.27
C GLU A 297 1.17 -5.67 3.70
N ALA A 298 0.31 -6.07 4.64
CA ALA A 298 0.73 -6.39 6.00
C ALA A 298 1.67 -7.61 6.04
N ILE A 299 1.40 -8.63 5.22
CA ILE A 299 2.27 -9.81 5.06
C ILE A 299 3.62 -9.43 4.45
N GLU A 300 3.62 -8.58 3.42
CA GLU A 300 4.85 -8.07 2.80
C GLU A 300 5.72 -7.30 3.82
N SER A 301 5.08 -6.60 4.77
CA SER A 301 5.79 -5.85 5.81
C SER A 301 6.51 -6.69 6.88
N LEU A 302 6.22 -8.00 7.00
CA LEU A 302 6.65 -8.80 8.15
C LEU A 302 8.17 -8.93 8.28
N LYS A 303 8.88 -9.12 7.15
CA LYS A 303 10.35 -9.20 7.15
C LYS A 303 10.99 -7.89 7.58
N ILE A 304 10.43 -6.77 7.13
CA ILE A 304 10.88 -5.43 7.52
C ILE A 304 10.60 -5.18 9.02
N ASN A 305 9.43 -5.61 9.52
CA ASN A 305 9.13 -5.54 10.95
C ASN A 305 10.14 -6.35 11.79
N LEU A 306 10.39 -7.60 11.40
CA LEU A 306 11.40 -8.48 12.02
C LEU A 306 12.78 -7.81 12.07
N ALA A 307 13.25 -7.31 10.93
CA ALA A 307 14.50 -6.55 10.85
C ALA A 307 14.50 -5.28 11.72
N GLY A 308 13.33 -4.70 12.02
CA GLY A 308 13.18 -3.50 12.83
C GLY A 308 13.32 -3.73 14.35
N PHE A 309 12.97 -4.92 14.85
CA PHE A 309 13.04 -5.22 16.28
C PHE A 309 14.18 -6.16 16.69
N VAL A 310 14.71 -7.01 15.80
CA VAL A 310 15.82 -7.92 16.15
C VAL A 310 17.09 -7.13 16.49
N LYS A 311 17.81 -7.59 17.52
CA LYS A 311 19.07 -7.01 18.02
C LYS A 311 20.15 -8.09 18.20
N PRO A 312 21.43 -7.79 17.90
CA PRO A 312 21.93 -6.58 17.24
C PRO A 312 21.55 -6.52 15.76
N GLN A 313 21.07 -5.36 15.31
CA GLN A 313 20.49 -5.22 13.97
C GLN A 313 21.53 -5.44 12.86
N ARG A 314 22.76 -4.94 13.06
CA ARG A 314 23.87 -5.04 12.09
C ARG A 314 24.19 -6.48 11.69
N ASP A 315 24.10 -7.41 12.65
CA ASP A 315 24.46 -8.81 12.43
C ASP A 315 23.31 -9.61 11.80
N PHE A 316 22.07 -9.15 12.04
CA PHE A 316 20.87 -9.79 11.52
C PHE A 316 20.51 -9.37 10.09
N LEU A 317 20.77 -8.12 9.70
CA LEU A 317 20.38 -7.61 8.36
C LEU A 317 20.95 -8.45 7.21
N PRO A 318 22.22 -8.92 7.23
CA PRO A 318 22.71 -9.83 6.19
C PRO A 318 21.97 -11.17 6.12
N GLN A 319 21.38 -11.64 7.23
CA GLN A 319 20.70 -12.93 7.32
C GLN A 319 19.24 -12.87 6.85
N ILE A 320 18.65 -11.68 6.73
CA ILE A 320 17.23 -11.49 6.36
C ILE A 320 16.88 -12.06 4.97
N GLU A 321 17.88 -12.17 4.07
CA GLU A 321 17.74 -12.80 2.75
C GLU A 321 17.29 -14.26 2.88
N ALA A 322 17.88 -15.00 3.82
CA ALA A 322 17.59 -16.42 4.06
C ALA A 322 16.33 -16.67 4.90
N VAL A 323 15.85 -15.65 5.62
CA VAL A 323 14.65 -15.79 6.45
C VAL A 323 13.42 -15.94 5.57
N THR A 324 12.55 -16.88 5.90
CA THR A 324 11.23 -17.02 5.25
C THR A 324 10.14 -16.90 6.29
N ILE A 325 9.12 -16.08 6.01
CA ILE A 325 7.97 -15.87 6.89
C ILE A 325 6.71 -16.35 6.15
N THR A 326 6.06 -17.38 6.70
CA THR A 326 4.87 -17.98 6.10
C THR A 326 3.66 -17.68 6.98
N PRO A 327 2.74 -16.79 6.57
CA PRO A 327 1.54 -16.47 7.36
C PRO A 327 0.62 -17.69 7.45
N LYS A 328 0.09 -17.95 8.64
CA LYS A 328 -0.80 -19.09 8.94
C LYS A 328 -2.23 -18.65 9.17
N ARG A 329 -2.42 -17.59 9.96
CA ARG A 329 -3.73 -16.99 10.23
C ARG A 329 -3.58 -15.51 10.54
N PHE A 330 -4.63 -14.75 10.30
CA PHE A 330 -4.69 -13.34 10.60
C PHE A 330 -6.04 -12.95 11.19
N LEU A 331 -6.05 -11.83 11.91
CA LEU A 331 -7.23 -11.21 12.49
C LEU A 331 -7.11 -9.69 12.33
N LEU A 332 -8.19 -9.04 11.91
CA LEU A 332 -8.28 -7.58 11.98
C LEU A 332 -8.60 -7.17 13.42
N VAL A 333 -7.74 -6.38 14.06
CA VAL A 333 -7.94 -5.94 15.44
C VAL A 333 -8.03 -4.43 15.48
N TYR A 334 -9.15 -3.91 15.97
CA TYR A 334 -9.33 -2.51 16.28
C TYR A 334 -8.74 -2.21 17.66
N VAL A 335 -7.72 -1.35 17.68
CA VAL A 335 -6.98 -0.98 18.89
C VAL A 335 -7.41 0.42 19.34
N PRO A 336 -7.79 0.62 20.60
CA PRO A 336 -8.26 1.91 21.12
C PRO A 336 -7.10 2.89 21.29
N PHE A 337 -7.35 4.15 20.93
CA PHE A 337 -6.46 5.27 21.16
C PHE A 337 -7.26 6.38 21.82
N GLN A 338 -6.69 6.99 22.85
CA GLN A 338 -7.21 8.21 23.42
C GLN A 338 -6.94 9.36 22.45
N GLU A 339 -7.98 10.12 22.13
CA GLU A 339 -7.87 11.32 21.33
C GLU A 339 -7.44 12.51 22.20
N LYS A 340 -6.30 13.10 21.85
CA LYS A 340 -5.83 14.40 22.39
C LYS A 340 -5.96 15.46 21.30
N HIS A 341 -5.59 16.71 21.61
CA HIS A 341 -5.77 17.82 20.67
C HIS A 341 -5.09 17.59 19.30
N HIS A 342 -3.83 17.13 19.28
CA HIS A 342 -3.06 16.93 18.05
C HIS A 342 -2.71 15.47 17.74
N GLU A 343 -2.98 14.55 18.68
CA GLU A 343 -2.46 13.19 18.61
C GLU A 343 -3.50 12.16 19.06
N TYR A 344 -3.37 10.95 18.52
CA TYR A 344 -3.97 9.74 19.04
C TYR A 344 -2.90 8.98 19.81
N ILE A 345 -3.19 8.60 21.05
CA ILE A 345 -2.21 7.98 21.96
C ILE A 345 -2.77 6.68 22.53
N HIS A 346 -1.96 5.63 22.49
CA HIS A 346 -2.14 4.44 23.31
C HIS A 346 -0.90 4.23 24.17
N SER A 347 -1.02 4.62 25.44
CA SER A 347 0.12 4.71 26.38
C SER A 347 0.77 3.36 26.67
N GLU A 348 -0.03 2.30 26.86
CA GLU A 348 0.44 0.96 27.20
C GLU A 348 1.34 0.35 26.10
N PHE A 349 0.99 0.58 24.83
CA PHE A 349 1.75 0.06 23.69
C PHE A 349 2.75 1.08 23.13
N HIS A 350 2.90 2.24 23.78
CA HIS A 350 3.74 3.34 23.32
C HIS A 350 3.48 3.71 21.84
N LEU A 351 2.21 3.82 21.48
CA LEU A 351 1.77 4.19 20.13
C LEU A 351 1.27 5.63 20.16
N THR A 352 1.88 6.48 19.35
CA THR A 352 1.47 7.89 19.19
C THR A 352 1.40 8.22 17.71
N ILE A 353 0.31 8.86 17.29
CA ILE A 353 0.03 9.21 15.91
C ILE A 353 -0.46 10.65 15.84
N ASN A 354 0.22 11.50 15.09
CA ASN A 354 -0.23 12.86 14.85
C ASN A 354 -1.45 12.86 13.91
N LYS A 355 -2.51 13.60 14.26
CA LYS A 355 -3.75 13.67 13.46
C LYS A 355 -3.54 14.17 12.04
N ASN A 356 -2.64 15.15 11.85
CA ASN A 356 -2.35 15.69 10.52
C ASN A 356 -1.61 14.68 9.65
N HIS A 357 -0.73 13.86 10.24
CA HIS A 357 -0.08 12.78 9.50
C HIS A 357 -1.09 11.76 8.98
N LEU A 358 -2.09 11.42 9.79
CA LEU A 358 -3.15 10.48 9.41
C LEU A 358 -4.08 11.08 8.36
N LYS A 359 -4.49 12.35 8.51
CA LYS A 359 -5.32 13.05 7.53
C LYS A 359 -4.65 13.19 6.16
N LEU A 360 -3.34 13.41 6.14
CA LEU A 360 -2.56 13.53 4.91
C LEU A 360 -2.18 12.17 4.31
N ALA A 361 -2.43 11.06 5.01
CA ALA A 361 -2.03 9.73 4.57
C ALA A 361 -2.86 9.18 3.40
N GLY A 362 -4.08 9.69 3.15
CA GLY A 362 -4.84 9.34 1.93
C GLY A 362 -4.14 9.82 0.64
N ASN A 363 -3.22 10.78 0.75
CA ASN A 363 -2.36 11.18 -0.36
C ASN A 363 -1.11 10.29 -0.53
N LEU A 364 -0.93 9.24 0.28
CA LEU A 364 0.14 8.25 0.13
C LEU A 364 -0.28 7.14 -0.85
#